data_AF-A0A7M2QWG5-F1
#
_entry.id   AF-A0A7M2QWG5-F1
#
_cell.length_a   1.000
_cell.length_b   1.000
_cell.length_c   1.000
_cell.angle_alpha   90.00
_cell.angle_beta   90.00
_cell.angle_gamma   90.00
#
_symmetry.space_group_name_H-M   'P 1'
#
loop_
_entity.id
_entity.type
_entity.pdbx_description
1 polymer ?
#
loop_
_entity_poly.entity_id
_entity_poly.type
_entity_poly.pdbx_seq_one_letter_code
_entity_poly.pdbx_strand_id
1 'polypeptide(L)' 'MLQNFEVIKPLFEGQVNERFQFKINIAGDEYRGIFHDKEVQWFHPQPHSKIEKDELSFVEANVHNLMIYR' A
#
# COMPACT_ATOMS: atom_id res chain seq x y z
N MET A 1 13.32 -2.79 -6.17
CA MET A 1 12.48 -2.68 -7.41
C MET A 1 11.08 -3.22 -7.15
N LEU A 2 10.08 -2.34 -7.19
CA LEU A 2 8.66 -2.66 -7.09
C LEU A 2 8.20 -3.53 -8.26
N GLN A 3 7.54 -4.64 -7.96
CA GLN A 3 6.96 -5.52 -8.98
C GLN A 3 5.46 -5.65 -8.69
N ASN A 4 4.61 -5.34 -9.66
CA ASN A 4 3.15 -5.54 -9.57
C ASN A 4 2.48 -4.85 -8.36
N PHE A 5 2.18 -3.56 -8.52
CA PHE A 5 1.26 -2.85 -7.63
C PHE A 5 -0.18 -2.98 -8.15
N GLU A 6 -1.06 -3.51 -7.31
CA GLU A 6 -2.47 -3.69 -7.60
C GLU A 6 -3.31 -3.01 -6.53
N VAL A 7 -4.10 -2.01 -6.91
CA VAL A 7 -5.16 -1.46 -6.05
C VAL A 7 -6.35 -2.39 -6.18
N ILE A 8 -6.76 -3.02 -5.07
CA ILE A 8 -7.82 -4.03 -5.10
C ILE A 8 -9.17 -3.34 -5.20
N LYS A 9 -9.67 -2.78 -4.10
CA LYS A 9 -10.95 -2.07 -4.03
C LYS A 9 -10.96 -1.10 -2.85
N PRO A 10 -11.71 0.00 -2.93
CA PRO A 10 -12.12 0.71 -1.73
C PRO A 10 -12.99 -0.22 -0.87
N LEU A 11 -12.51 -0.53 0.33
CA LEU A 11 -13.34 -0.99 1.42
C LEU A 11 -14.24 0.18 1.82
N PHE A 12 -15.54 -0.09 1.97
CA PHE A 12 -16.55 0.93 2.30
C PHE A 12 -16.78 1.97 1.19
N GLU A 13 -16.77 1.55 -0.08
CA GLU A 13 -17.10 2.38 -1.24
C GLU A 13 -18.40 3.18 -1.00
N GLY A 14 -18.31 4.51 -1.05
CA GLY A 14 -19.45 5.42 -0.81
C GLY A 14 -19.76 5.76 0.65
N GLN A 15 -18.87 5.44 1.59
CA GLN A 15 -18.97 5.87 3.00
C GLN A 15 -17.86 6.86 3.36
N VAL A 16 -18.10 7.67 4.41
CA VAL A 16 -17.12 8.65 4.95
C VAL A 16 -15.80 7.99 5.37
N ASN A 17 -15.79 6.70 5.67
CA ASN A 17 -14.61 5.93 6.06
C ASN A 17 -14.10 5.02 4.92
N GLU A 18 -14.20 5.47 3.66
CA GLU A 18 -13.68 4.73 2.52
C GLU A 18 -12.17 4.50 2.68
N ARG A 19 -11.74 3.24 2.56
CA ARG A 19 -10.35 2.81 2.74
C ARG A 19 -9.90 2.08 1.50
N PHE A 20 -8.81 2.49 0.88
CA PHE A 20 -8.32 1.79 -0.30
C PHE A 20 -7.43 0.62 0.11
N GLN A 21 -7.85 -0.60 -0.20
CA GLN A 21 -6.97 -1.75 -0.05
C GLN A 21 -6.04 -1.85 -1.26
N PHE A 22 -4.76 -2.07 -1.00
CA PHE A 22 -3.77 -2.32 -2.03
C PHE A 22 -2.99 -3.60 -1.73
N LYS A 23 -2.46 -4.17 -2.79
CA LYS A 23 -1.59 -5.34 -2.79
C LYS A 23 -0.38 -5.04 -3.65
N ILE A 24 0.77 -5.52 -3.22
CA ILE A 24 2.04 -5.19 -3.85
C ILE A 24 3.00 -6.34 -3.71
N ASN A 25 3.76 -6.63 -4.76
CA ASN A 25 4.84 -7.59 -4.67
C ASN A 25 6.20 -6.86 -4.58
N ILE A 26 6.98 -7.19 -3.55
CA ILE A 26 8.28 -6.59 -3.32
C ILE A 26 9.28 -7.73 -3.24
N ALA A 27 10.18 -7.80 -4.22
CA ALA A 27 11.21 -8.83 -4.32
C ALA A 27 10.68 -10.28 -4.24
N GLY A 28 9.46 -10.54 -4.74
CA GLY A 28 8.82 -11.86 -4.71
C GLY A 28 7.91 -12.10 -3.51
N ASP A 29 8.02 -11.31 -2.44
CA ASP A 29 7.11 -11.34 -1.29
C ASP A 29 5.86 -10.49 -1.57
N GLU A 30 4.68 -11.05 -1.30
CA GLU A 30 3.41 -10.34 -1.46
C GLU A 30 3.01 -9.66 -0.15
N TYR A 31 2.87 -8.34 -0.21
CA TYR A 31 2.40 -7.51 0.89
C TYR A 31 1.04 -6.92 0.58
N ARG A 32 0.25 -6.73 1.62
CA ARG A 32 -1.08 -6.12 1.53
C ARG A 32 -1.18 -5.03 2.57
N GLY A 33 -1.91 -3.98 2.25
CA GLY A 33 -2.15 -2.89 3.16
C GLY A 33 -3.43 -2.14 2.82
N ILE A 34 -3.75 -1.17 3.67
CA ILE A 34 -4.79 -0.19 3.43
C ILE A 34 -4.19 1.21 3.42
N PHE A 35 -4.77 2.07 2.59
CA PHE A 35 -4.50 3.49 2.58
C PHE A 35 -5.72 4.23 3.09
N HIS A 36 -5.51 5.03 4.12
CA HIS A 36 -6.55 5.81 4.77
C HIS A 36 -5.94 7.07 5.35
N ASP A 37 -6.61 8.21 5.18
CA ASP A 37 -6.15 9.50 5.72
C ASP A 37 -4.71 9.89 5.33
N LYS A 38 -4.28 9.52 4.12
CA LYS A 38 -2.90 9.70 3.62
C LYS A 38 -1.83 8.86 4.31
N GLU A 39 -2.23 7.94 5.19
CA GLU A 39 -1.33 6.98 5.82
C GLU A 39 -1.46 5.59 5.18
N VAL A 40 -0.32 4.92 5.04
CA VAL A 40 -0.24 3.53 4.63
C VAL A 40 -0.19 2.65 5.89
N GLN A 41 -1.10 1.71 6.01
CA GLN A 41 -1.10 0.70 7.06
C GLN A 41 -0.93 -0.70 6.47
N TRP A 42 0.16 -1.36 6.84
CA TRP A 42 0.50 -2.69 6.37
C TRP A 42 -0.20 -3.77 7.20
N PHE A 43 -0.68 -4.82 6.53
CA PHE A 43 -1.13 -6.04 7.21
C PHE A 43 0.06 -6.92 7.63
N HIS A 44 -0.19 -7.86 8.53
CA HIS A 44 0.80 -8.89 8.84
C HIS A 44 0.85 -9.95 7.73
N PRO A 45 2.05 -10.36 7.27
CA PRO A 45 3.39 -9.93 7.73
C PRO A 45 3.78 -8.54 7.22
N GLN A 46 4.39 -7.73 8.10
CA GLN A 46 4.75 -6.36 7.78
C GLN A 46 6.06 -6.29 6.97
N PRO A 47 6.15 -5.41 5.96
CA PRO A 47 7.35 -5.29 5.12
C PRO A 47 8.56 -4.73 5.86
N HIS A 48 8.38 -3.95 6.93
CA HIS A 48 9.46 -3.36 7.74
C HIS A 48 10.48 -4.38 8.27
N SER A 49 10.09 -5.64 8.43
CA SER A 49 10.97 -6.70 8.93
C SER A 49 11.93 -7.27 7.89
N LYS A 50 11.62 -7.11 6.59
CA LYS A 50 12.39 -7.68 5.48
C LYS A 50 12.94 -6.63 4.52
N ILE A 51 12.26 -5.49 4.42
CA ILE A 51 12.56 -4.44 3.44
C ILE A 51 13.21 -3.27 4.18
N GLU A 52 14.27 -2.73 3.58
CA GLU A 52 14.95 -1.56 4.11
C GLU A 52 14.02 -0.36 4.15
N LYS A 53 14.23 0.52 5.13
CA LYS A 53 13.38 1.68 5.37
C LYS A 53 13.29 2.61 4.15
N ASP A 54 14.37 2.77 3.39
CA ASP A 54 14.41 3.58 2.17
C ASP A 54 13.54 2.99 1.05
N GLU A 55 13.67 1.70 0.75
CA GLU A 55 12.82 1.01 -0.23
C GLU A 55 11.34 1.08 0.20
N LEU A 56 11.06 0.89 1.49
CA LEU A 56 9.69 0.98 2.02
C LEU A 56 9.12 2.40 1.89
N SER A 57 9.92 3.42 2.22
CA SER A 57 9.51 4.82 2.07
C SER A 57 9.24 5.17 0.61
N PHE A 58 10.04 4.63 -0.32
CA PHE A 58 9.80 4.76 -1.76
C PHE A 58 8.48 4.10 -2.16
N VAL A 59 8.19 2.91 -1.67
CA VAL A 59 6.91 2.21 -1.90
C VAL A 59 5.74 3.06 -1.40
N GLU A 60 5.78 3.53 -0.16
CA GLU A 60 4.70 4.32 0.45
C GLU A 60 4.48 5.64 -0.31
N ALA A 61 5.55 6.31 -0.76
CA ALA A 61 5.45 7.48 -1.61
C ALA A 61 4.80 7.17 -2.97
N ASN A 62 5.06 6.01 -3.57
CA ASN A 62 4.40 5.57 -4.80
C ASN A 62 2.92 5.30 -4.56
N VAL A 63 2.56 4.59 -3.49
CA VAL A 63 1.16 4.36 -3.10
C VAL A 63 0.43 5.68 -2.92
N HIS A 64 1.04 6.62 -2.19
CA HIS A 64 0.47 7.94 -1.94
C HIS A 64 0.26 8.74 -3.24
N ASN A 65 1.23 8.73 -4.16
CA ASN A 65 1.07 9.36 -5.48
C ASN A 65 -0.07 8.70 -6.29
N LEU A 66 -0.11 7.38 -6.34
CA LEU A 66 -1.14 6.64 -7.09
C LEU A 66 -2.54 6.84 -6.52
N MET A 67 -2.67 7.10 -5.21
CA MET A 67 -3.94 7.37 -4.54
C MET A 67 -4.38 8.83 -4.67
N ILE A 68 -3.45 9.80 -4.69
CA ILE A 68 -3.76 11.23 -4.86
C ILE A 68 -4.12 11.58 -6.30
N TYR A 69 -3.46 10.96 -7.28
CA TYR A 69 -3.69 11.24 -8.70
C TYR A 69 -4.76 10.34 -9.33
N ARG A 70 -5.57 9.67 -8.52
CA ARG A 70 -6.69 8.83 -8.97
C ARG A 70 -7.97 9.64 -9.08
#